data_AF-A0A2V9DCZ8-F1
#
_entry.id   AF-A0A2V9DCZ8-F1
#
_cell.length_a   1.000
_cell.length_b   1.000
_cell.length_c   1.000
_cell.angle_alpha   90.00
_cell.angle_beta   90.00
_cell.angle_gamma   90.00
#
_symmetry.space_group_name_H-M   'P 1'
#
loop_
_entity.id
_entity.type
_entity.pdbx_description
1 polymer ?
#
loop_
_entity_poly.entity_id
_entity_poly.type
_entity_poly.pdbx_seq_one_letter_code
_entity_poly.pdbx_strand_id
1 'polypeptide(L)'
;MKYLRIAGVAVAFYALLSAGLLAVMYQPPDRFGQIMAKLPRPLFFILPFKPLWYLARAGHVKAGDTAPDFSLETVDHKSRVQLSSFRGNKPVVLVFGSYT
;
A
#
# COMPACT_ATOMS: atom_id res chain seq x y z
N MET A 1 -36.67 -10.97 -15.44
CA MET A 1 -35.80 -10.07 -16.25
C MET A 1 -35.47 -8.73 -15.58
N LYS A 2 -36.43 -8.00 -14.96
CA LYS A 2 -36.17 -6.70 -14.29
C LYS A 2 -35.11 -6.76 -13.18
N TYR A 3 -35.21 -7.73 -12.28
CA TYR A 3 -34.26 -7.91 -11.18
C TYR A 3 -32.84 -8.22 -11.64
N LEU A 4 -32.68 -8.95 -12.74
CA LEU A 4 -31.38 -9.26 -13.32
C LEU A 4 -30.68 -8.00 -13.85
N ARG A 5 -31.44 -7.07 -14.45
CA ARG A 5 -30.91 -5.77 -14.89
C ARG A 5 -30.47 -4.91 -13.71
N ILE A 6 -31.28 -4.85 -12.65
CA ILE A 6 -30.96 -4.09 -11.44
C ILE A 6 -29.70 -4.65 -10.77
N ALA A 7 -29.63 -5.98 -10.62
CA ALA A 7 -28.45 -6.66 -10.08
C ALA A 7 -27.20 -6.38 -10.94
N GLY A 8 -27.33 -6.46 -12.27
CA GLY A 8 -26.23 -6.14 -13.18
C GLY A 8 -25.72 -4.70 -13.03
N VAL A 9 -26.63 -3.71 -12.94
CA VAL A 9 -26.26 -2.30 -12.71
C VAL A 9 -25.57 -2.12 -11.37
N ALA A 10 -26.07 -2.76 -10.31
CA ALA A 10 -25.45 -2.68 -8.99
C ALA A 10 -24.03 -3.26 -8.97
N VAL A 11 -23.81 -4.39 -9.62
CA VAL A 11 -22.48 -5.01 -9.74
C VAL A 11 -21.53 -4.14 -10.56
N ALA A 12 -21.98 -3.59 -11.69
CA ALA A 12 -21.17 -2.70 -12.52
C ALA A 12 -20.78 -1.42 -11.76
N PHE A 13 -21.71 -0.86 -10.99
CA PHE A 13 -21.45 0.31 -10.15
C PHE A 13 -20.43 0.00 -9.04
N TYR A 14 -20.59 -1.14 -8.37
CA TYR A 14 -19.62 -1.59 -7.35
C TYR A 14 -18.22 -1.82 -7.93
N ALA A 15 -18.13 -2.42 -9.12
CA ALA A 15 -16.87 -2.62 -9.82
C ALA A 15 -16.22 -1.28 -10.20
N LEU A 16 -17.00 -0.31 -10.67
CA LEU A 16 -16.51 1.02 -11.01
C LEU A 16 -15.98 1.77 -9.77
N LEU A 17 -16.71 1.71 -8.65
CA LEU A 17 -16.24 2.27 -7.38
C LEU A 17 -14.94 1.61 -6.91
N SER A 18 -14.85 0.28 -7.03
CA SER A 18 -13.65 -0.48 -6.65
C SER A 18 -12.46 -0.13 -7.54
N ALA A 19 -12.68 0.04 -8.86
CA ALA A 19 -11.64 0.47 -9.79
C ALA A 19 -11.19 1.92 -9.53
N GLY A 20 -12.11 2.82 -9.20
CA GLY A 20 -11.79 4.19 -8.80
C GLY A 20 -10.95 4.23 -7.52
N LEU A 21 -11.32 3.41 -6.52
CA LEU A 21 -10.54 3.26 -5.30
C LEU A 21 -9.14 2.70 -5.59
N LEU A 22 -9.03 1.70 -6.47
CA LEU A 22 -7.75 1.14 -6.88
C LEU A 22 -6.85 2.19 -7.54
N ALA A 23 -7.41 3.02 -8.42
CA ALA A 23 -6.69 4.12 -9.06
C ALA A 23 -6.17 5.14 -8.03
N VAL A 24 -6.94 5.43 -6.98
CA VAL A 24 -6.51 6.28 -5.85
C VAL A 24 -5.36 5.63 -5.07
N MET A 25 -5.36 4.31 -4.87
CA MET A 25 -4.29 3.60 -4.16
C MET A 25 -2.94 3.61 -4.90
N TYR A 26 -2.95 3.72 -6.24
CA TYR A 26 -1.73 3.88 -7.04
C TYR A 26 -1.14 5.31 -6.98
N GLN A 27 -1.85 6.29 -6.42
CA GLN A 27 -1.32 7.65 -6.29
C GLN A 27 -0.24 7.76 -5.20
N PRO A 28 0.62 8.79 -5.24
CA PRO A 28 1.58 9.06 -4.18
C PRO A 28 0.93 9.16 -2.78
N PRO A 29 1.66 8.80 -1.71
CA PRO A 29 1.12 8.77 -0.33
C PRO A 29 0.39 10.06 0.09
N ASP A 30 0.90 11.24 -0.30
CA ASP A 30 0.30 12.53 0.06
C ASP A 30 -1.09 12.70 -0.56
N ARG A 31 -1.24 12.35 -1.84
CA ARG A 31 -2.51 12.46 -2.58
C ARG A 31 -3.50 11.39 -2.10
N PHE A 32 -3.02 10.17 -1.91
CA PHE A 32 -3.80 9.09 -1.32
C PHE A 32 -4.37 9.51 0.05
N GLY A 33 -3.52 10.02 0.95
CA GLY A 33 -3.92 10.47 2.28
C GLY A 33 -4.98 11.59 2.25
N GLN A 34 -4.79 12.59 1.39
CA GLN A 34 -5.75 13.69 1.21
C GLN A 34 -7.13 13.22 0.74
N ILE A 35 -7.19 12.22 -0.14
CA ILE A 35 -8.45 11.66 -0.64
C ILE A 35 -9.10 10.78 0.43
N MET A 36 -8.32 9.90 1.04
CA MET A 36 -8.81 8.96 2.05
C MET A 36 -9.32 9.65 3.32
N ALA A 37 -8.73 10.78 3.70
CA ALA A 37 -9.20 11.59 4.83
C ALA A 37 -10.65 12.09 4.67
N LYS A 38 -11.14 12.18 3.42
CA LYS A 38 -12.51 12.63 3.11
C LYS A 38 -13.49 11.47 2.94
N LEU A 39 -13.01 10.23 2.96
CA LEU A 39 -13.84 9.07 2.69
C LEU A 39 -14.77 8.76 3.88
N PRO A 40 -16.10 8.64 3.67
CA PRO A 40 -17.02 8.24 4.72
C PRO A 40 -16.68 6.87 5.31
N ARG A 41 -16.66 6.77 6.64
CA ARG A 41 -16.39 5.51 7.39
C ARG A 41 -17.19 4.29 6.93
N PRO A 42 -18.49 4.38 6.59
CA PRO A 42 -19.25 3.22 6.13
C PRO A 42 -18.67 2.55 4.88
N LEU A 43 -18.01 3.30 3.99
CA LEU A 43 -17.43 2.73 2.77
C LEU A 43 -16.27 1.77 3.06
N PHE A 44 -15.59 1.92 4.19
CA PHE A 44 -14.51 1.01 4.60
C PHE A 44 -14.99 -0.42 4.86
N PHE A 45 -16.27 -0.59 5.21
CA PHE A 45 -16.88 -1.91 5.42
C PHE A 45 -17.46 -2.53 4.14
N ILE A 46 -17.70 -1.71 3.10
CA ILE A 46 -18.38 -2.12 1.87
C ILE A 46 -17.39 -2.36 0.74
N LEU A 47 -16.40 -1.48 0.59
CA LEU A 47 -15.41 -1.56 -0.47
C LEU A 47 -14.28 -2.53 -0.11
N PRO A 48 -13.67 -3.19 -1.11
CA PRO A 48 -12.70 -4.25 -0.87
C PRO A 48 -11.30 -3.66 -0.64
N PHE A 49 -11.11 -2.90 0.45
CA PHE A 49 -9.87 -2.18 0.74
C PHE A 49 -8.62 -3.08 0.79
N LYS A 50 -8.68 -4.14 1.59
CA LYS A 50 -7.54 -5.05 1.81
C LYS A 50 -7.00 -5.65 0.49
N PRO A 51 -7.81 -6.32 -0.36
CA PRO A 51 -7.30 -6.90 -1.59
C PRO A 51 -6.81 -5.85 -2.59
N LEU A 52 -7.51 -4.72 -2.73
CA LEU A 52 -7.06 -3.64 -3.63
C LEU A 52 -5.74 -3.02 -3.16
N TRP A 53 -5.54 -2.89 -1.85
CA TRP A 53 -4.29 -2.37 -1.28
C TRP A 53 -3.11 -3.28 -1.59
N TYR A 54 -3.27 -4.59 -1.41
CA TYR A 54 -2.23 -5.56 -1.78
C TYR A 54 -1.93 -5.52 -3.28
N LEU A 55 -2.94 -5.34 -4.14
CA LEU A 55 -2.73 -5.21 -5.59
C LEU A 55 -1.96 -3.93 -5.94
N ALA A 56 -2.30 -2.80 -5.30
CA ALA A 56 -1.72 -1.50 -5.62
C ALA A 56 -0.33 -1.28 -5.01
N ARG A 57 -0.05 -1.88 -3.85
CA ARG A 57 1.14 -1.61 -3.04
C ARG A 57 2.02 -2.84 -2.81
N ALA A 58 1.77 -3.95 -3.51
CA ALA A 58 2.69 -5.08 -3.52
C ALA A 58 4.09 -4.59 -3.96
N GLY A 59 5.08 -4.84 -3.12
CA GLY A 59 6.48 -4.72 -3.50
C GLY A 59 6.88 -5.84 -4.46
N HIS A 60 8.04 -5.68 -5.08
CA HIS A 60 8.60 -6.69 -6.00
C HIS A 60 9.55 -7.69 -5.31
N VAL A 61 9.91 -7.43 -4.05
CA VAL A 61 10.85 -8.26 -3.27
C VAL A 61 10.14 -9.49 -2.74
N LYS A 62 10.74 -10.66 -2.96
CA LYS A 62 10.24 -11.97 -2.51
C LYS A 62 11.21 -12.61 -1.52
N ALA A 63 10.72 -13.60 -0.77
CA ALA A 63 11.58 -14.39 0.11
C ALA A 63 12.66 -15.12 -0.70
N GLY A 64 13.91 -15.01 -0.27
CA GLY A 64 15.08 -15.55 -0.98
C GLY A 64 15.75 -14.54 -1.91
N ASP A 65 15.09 -13.44 -2.28
CA ASP A 65 15.73 -12.36 -3.03
C ASP A 65 16.78 -11.65 -2.16
N THR A 66 17.84 -11.16 -2.79
CA THR A 66 18.77 -10.24 -2.14
C THR A 66 18.02 -8.96 -1.75
N ALA A 67 18.04 -8.62 -0.46
CA ALA A 67 17.41 -7.38 0.02
C ALA A 67 17.98 -6.15 -0.74
N PRO A 68 17.13 -5.28 -1.30
CA PRO A 68 17.55 -4.06 -1.98
C PRO A 68 18.44 -3.21 -1.07
N ASP A 69 19.56 -2.73 -1.61
CA ASP A 69 20.50 -1.97 -0.82
C ASP A 69 20.05 -0.52 -0.68
N PHE A 70 20.28 0.08 0.49
CA PHE A 70 20.00 1.48 0.75
C PHE A 70 20.94 2.03 1.83
N SER A 71 21.20 3.34 1.74
CA SER A 71 21.94 4.11 2.74
C SER A 71 20.96 4.99 3.49
N LEU A 72 20.86 4.80 4.81
CA LEU A 72 20.07 5.67 5.68
C LEU A 72 20.99 6.49 6.57
N GLU A 73 20.54 7.67 6.93
CA GLU A 73 21.19 8.50 7.93
C GLU A 73 20.77 8.04 9.33
N THR A 74 21.68 8.14 10.30
CA THR A 74 21.33 7.91 11.70
C THR A 74 20.44 9.04 12.23
N VAL A 75 19.62 8.74 13.25
CA VAL A 75 18.68 9.72 13.84
C VAL A 75 19.39 10.97 14.35
N ASP A 76 20.66 10.86 14.76
CA ASP A 76 21.48 11.98 15.21
C ASP A 76 22.17 12.76 14.08
N HIS A 77 21.96 12.38 12.83
CA HIS A 77 22.53 13.01 11.63
C HIS A 77 24.07 12.97 11.52
N LYS A 78 24.74 12.15 12.34
CA LYS A 78 26.21 12.10 12.38
C LYS A 78 26.83 11.08 11.44
N SER A 79 26.05 10.11 10.98
CA SER A 79 26.58 9.01 10.19
C SER A 79 25.54 8.42 9.24
N ARG A 80 26.02 7.57 8.34
CA ARG A 80 25.18 6.78 7.44
C ARG A 80 25.41 5.29 7.66
N VAL A 81 24.34 4.53 7.59
CA VAL A 81 24.33 3.07 7.67
C VAL A 81 23.90 2.52 6.31
N GLN A 82 24.77 1.72 5.70
CA GLN A 82 24.48 1.00 4.47
C GLN A 82 23.97 -0.41 4.81
N LEU A 83 22.81 -0.81 4.29
CA LEU A 83 22.23 -2.13 4.60
C LEU A 83 23.16 -3.29 4.20
N SER A 84 23.79 -3.21 3.02
CA SER A 84 24.67 -4.27 2.53
C SER A 84 25.88 -4.56 3.42
N SER A 85 26.28 -3.62 4.28
CA SER A 85 27.39 -3.81 5.23
C SER A 85 27.16 -4.92 6.25
N PHE A 86 25.90 -5.34 6.46
CA PHE A 86 25.56 -6.43 7.39
C PHE A 86 25.48 -7.82 6.75
N ARG A 87 25.53 -7.91 5.41
CA ARG A 87 25.36 -9.17 4.69
C ARG A 87 26.46 -10.17 5.08
N GLY A 88 26.07 -11.43 5.30
CA GLY A 88 27.01 -12.52 5.62
C GLY A 88 27.58 -12.51 7.05
N ASN A 89 27.26 -11.50 7.86
CA ASN A 89 27.76 -11.40 9.24
C ASN A 89 26.71 -11.88 10.26
N LYS A 90 25.48 -11.35 10.19
CA LYS A 90 24.38 -11.71 11.09
C LYS A 90 23.01 -11.45 10.45
N PRO A 91 21.94 -12.13 10.90
CA PRO A 91 20.58 -11.79 10.50
C PRO A 91 20.24 -10.34 10.88
N VAL A 92 19.55 -9.63 9.98
CA VAL A 92 19.10 -8.25 10.18
C VAL A 92 17.59 -8.20 10.05
N VAL A 93 16.92 -7.54 10.99
CA VAL A 93 15.48 -7.25 10.94
C VAL A 93 15.31 -5.77 10.62
N LEU A 94 14.48 -5.47 9.62
CA LEU A 94 14.12 -4.10 9.25
C LEU A 94 12.74 -3.76 9.82
N VAL A 95 12.66 -2.64 10.54
CA VAL A 95 11.42 -2.09 11.07
C VAL A 95 11.24 -0.70 10.46
N PHE A 96 10.20 -0.52 9.64
CA PHE A 96 9.87 0.75 9.00
C PHE A 96 8.77 1.46 9.79
N GLY A 97 8.94 2.76 10.06
CA GLY A 97 7.97 3.58 10.78
C GLY A 97 8.29 5.07 10.70
N SER A 98 7.40 5.88 11.26
CA SER A 98 7.53 7.34 11.39
C SER A 98 7.19 7.76 12.82
N TYR A 99 7.74 8.90 13.27
CA TYR A 99 7.43 9.49 14.58
C TYR A 99 6.10 10.27 14.62
N THR A 100 5.37 10.30 13.50
CA THR A 100 4.13 11.06 13.30
C THR A 100 2.90 10.19 13.44
#